data_AF-A0A1H9SRJ9-F1
#
_entry.id   AF-A0A1H9SRJ9-F1
#
_cell.length_a   1.000
_cell.length_b   1.000
_cell.length_c   1.000
_cell.angle_alpha   90.00
_cell.angle_beta   90.00
_cell.angle_gamma   90.00
#
_symmetry.space_group_name_H-M   'P 1'
#
loop_
_entity.id
_entity.type
_entity.pdbx_description
1 polymer ?
#
loop_
_entity_poly.entity_id
_entity_poly.type
_entity_poly.pdbx_seq_one_letter_code
_entity_poly.pdbx_strand_id
1 'polypeptide(L)' 'MSDLYWLTDEQMARLEPYFPKSHGKPRVDDRRVLSGIIFVNRNG' A
#
# COMPACT_ATOMS: atom_id res chain seq x y z
N MET A 1 -12.47 10.86 3.67
CA MET A 1 -11.48 10.15 2.82
C MET A 1 -11.01 8.85 3.49
N SER A 2 -11.93 8.07 4.08
CA SER A 2 -11.65 6.79 4.73
C SER A 2 -11.77 5.59 3.79
N ASP A 3 -12.50 5.75 2.68
CA ASP A 3 -12.96 4.60 1.88
C ASP A 3 -12.01 4.23 0.73
N LEU A 4 -10.96 5.04 0.50
CA LEU A 4 -9.98 4.80 -0.57
C LEU A 4 -8.75 4.00 -0.11
N TYR A 5 -8.47 3.94 1.19
CA TYR A 5 -7.29 3.26 1.72
C TYR A 5 -7.70 2.14 2.66
N TRP A 6 -7.53 0.92 2.18
CA TRP A 6 -7.93 -0.31 2.88
C TRP A 6 -6.92 -0.75 3.95
N LEU A 7 -5.76 -0.10 3.99
CA LEU A 7 -4.70 -0.33 4.97
C LEU A 7 -4.60 0.87 5.92
N THR A 8 -4.47 0.60 7.21
CA THR A 8 -4.12 1.61 8.23
C THR A 8 -2.63 1.93 8.18
N ASP A 9 -2.20 3.03 8.80
CA ASP A 9 -0.77 3.39 8.88
C ASP A 9 0.04 2.35 9.68
N GLU A 10 -0.55 1.74 10.70
CA GLU A 10 0.08 0.64 11.45
C GLU A 10 0.28 -0.62 10.58
N GLN A 11 -0.69 -0.93 9.71
CA GLN A 11 -0.55 -2.03 8.75
C GLN A 11 0.51 -1.72 7.70
N MET A 12 0.58 -0.46 7.24
CA MET A 12 1.64 -0.01 6.34
C MET A 12 3.03 -0.13 6.97
N ALA A 13 3.18 0.27 8.25
CA ALA A 13 4.44 0.13 8.97
C ALA A 13 4.89 -1.34 9.12
N ARG A 14 3.95 -2.28 9.27
CA ARG A 14 4.26 -3.72 9.28
C ARG A 14 4.72 -4.24 7.92
N LEU A 15 4.28 -3.61 6.83
CA LEU A 15 4.64 -3.99 5.46
C LEU A 15 5.96 -3.35 4.99
N GLU A 16 6.37 -2.23 5.59
CA GLU A 16 7.55 -1.47 5.24
C GLU A 16 8.83 -2.32 5.04
N PRO A 17 9.16 -3.29 5.92
CA PRO A 17 10.37 -4.10 5.75
C PRO A 17 10.39 -4.98 4.49
N TYR A 18 9.21 -5.28 3.94
CA TYR A 18 9.08 -6.14 2.75
C TYR A 18 9.10 -5.33 1.45
N PHE A 19 9.03 -4.00 1.54
CA PHE A 19 9.15 -3.21 0.32
C PHE A 19 10.56 -3.35 -0.25
N PRO A 20 10.69 -3.41 -1.59
CA PRO A 20 12.01 -3.45 -2.22
C PRO A 20 12.82 -2.18 -1.83
N LYS A 21 14.09 -2.09 -2.19
CA LYS A 21 14.79 -0.79 -2.09
C LYS A 21 14.32 0.14 -3.20
N SER A 22 14.25 1.44 -2.92
CA SER A 22 14.04 2.44 -3.97
C SER A 22 15.33 2.55 -4.81
N HIS A 23 15.22 2.47 -6.14
CA HIS A 23 16.35 2.63 -7.06
C HIS A 23 16.63 4.12 -7.37
N GLY A 24 16.63 4.98 -6.34
CA GLY A 24 16.86 6.42 -6.50
C GLY A 24 15.62 7.25 -6.89
N LYS A 25 14.43 6.65 -6.86
CA LYS A 25 13.15 7.36 -7.08
C LYS A 25 12.22 7.18 -5.87
N PRO A 26 11.79 8.25 -5.20
CA PRO A 26 10.89 8.16 -4.05
C PRO A 26 9.62 7.37 -4.40
N ARG A 27 9.15 6.55 -3.47
CA ARG A 27 7.84 5.92 -3.57
C ARG A 27 6.80 6.90 -3.06
N VAL A 28 5.84 7.24 -3.91
CA VAL A 28 4.87 8.30 -3.60
C VAL A 28 3.52 7.72 -3.15
N ASP A 29 3.18 6.48 -3.55
CA ASP A 29 1.78 6.00 -3.47
C ASP A 29 1.61 4.52 -3.07
N ASP A 30 2.52 3.94 -2.28
CA ASP A 30 2.46 2.50 -1.94
C ASP A 30 1.15 2.09 -1.28
N ARG A 31 0.60 2.94 -0.41
CA ARG A 31 -0.70 2.71 0.26
C ARG A 31 -1.84 2.63 -0.75
N ARG A 32 -1.79 3.43 -1.83
CA ARG A 32 -2.80 3.44 -2.89
C ARG A 32 -2.70 2.19 -3.77
N VAL A 33 -1.47 1.82 -4.14
CA VAL A 33 -1.19 0.64 -4.96
C VAL A 33 -1.64 -0.63 -4.23
N LEU A 34 -1.26 -0.79 -2.96
CA LEU A 34 -1.66 -1.94 -2.16
C LEU A 34 -3.18 -1.98 -1.92
N SER A 35 -3.81 -0.83 -1.70
CA SER A 35 -5.26 -0.76 -1.56
C SER A 35 -5.98 -1.23 -2.83
N GLY A 36 -5.46 -0.88 -4.01
CA GLY A 36 -5.99 -1.38 -5.30
C GLY A 36 -5.84 -2.89 -5.47
N ILE A 37 -4.69 -3.47 -5.08
CA ILE A 37 -4.47 -4.92 -5.14
C ILE A 37 -5.45 -5.67 -4.22
N ILE A 38 -5.62 -5.18 -2.98
CA ILE A 38 -6.57 -5.75 -2.02
C ILE A 38 -8.00 -5.65 -2.56
N PHE A 39 -8.35 -4.51 -3.16
CA PHE A 39 -9.67 -4.31 -3.73
C PHE A 39 -10.00 -5.35 -4.82
N VAL A 40 -9.06 -5.62 -5.74
CA VAL A 40 -9.24 -6.65 -6.79
C VAL A 40 -9.33 -8.05 -6.16
N ASN A 41 -8.47 -8.38 -5.20
CA ASN A 41 -8.50 -9.69 -4.55
C ASN A 41 -9.78 -9.94 -3.74
N ARG A 42 -10.42 -8.88 -3.22
CA ARG A 42 -11.61 -8.97 -2.37
C ARG A 42 -12.93 -8.89 -3.14
N ASN A 43 -12.95 -8.18 -4.28
CA ASN A 43 -14.15 -7.91 -5.07
C ASN A 43 -14.11 -8.50 -6.48
N GLY A 44 -13.12 -9.34 -6.77
CA GLY A 44 -13.00 -10.06 -8.04
C GLY A 44 -14.23 -10.89 -8.39
#